data_AF-R9M045-F1
#
_entry.id   AF-R9M045-F1
#
_cell.length_a   1.000
_cell.length_b   1.000
_cell.length_c   1.000
_cell.angle_alpha   90.00
_cell.angle_beta   90.00
_cell.angle_gamma   90.00
#
_symmetry.space_group_name_H-M   'P 1'
#
loop_
_entity.id
_entity.type
_entity.pdbx_description
1 polymer ?
#
loop_
_entity_poly.entity_id
_entity_poly.type
_entity_poly.pdbx_seq_one_letter_code
_entity_poly.pdbx_strand_id
1 'polypeptide(L)'
;MKFKANFTEKPVNFQMDDCQIEKVVELSHEDFCRLKITPLVEQPFIRENKGCMFHRNGIIHCLLALGQGSNDGVLVDAEKYDYARLAAYIPGMRDIVNAQMDRAADFIIRWGTENTTSGSWCVYFEDLEEHLDLTVREGSGLDSMLRAALKQRPEVSAVDMHDGCIETEYHPEYCQRLQEKKAPELLLKDLLPMLKGGGLMFLCHEEAEQSVLVENLCELTDAGQEDHAALLNARVSEICDTPEGTEIVLTGVDPEELVRFNEAHDAFMEAEQSMGPVMG
;
A
#
# COMPACT_ATOMS: atom_id res chain seq x y z
N MET A 1 2.60 -28.61 26.12
CA MET A 1 2.45 -28.63 24.64
C MET A 1 2.64 -30.05 24.14
N LYS A 2 1.90 -30.48 23.10
CA LYS A 2 2.05 -31.79 22.45
C LYS A 2 2.29 -31.56 20.95
N PHE A 3 3.25 -32.26 20.34
CA PHE A 3 3.56 -32.20 18.91
C PHE A 3 4.00 -33.58 18.40
N LYS A 4 3.95 -33.80 17.08
CA LYS A 4 4.39 -35.03 16.43
C LYS A 4 5.84 -34.86 15.96
N ALA A 5 6.66 -35.90 16.07
CA ALA A 5 8.01 -35.92 15.54
C ALA A 5 8.44 -37.36 15.27
N ASN A 6 9.31 -37.55 14.28
CA ASN A 6 9.94 -38.84 14.02
C ASN A 6 11.23 -38.92 14.83
N PHE A 7 11.30 -39.87 15.77
CA PHE A 7 12.49 -40.11 16.58
C PHE A 7 13.41 -41.10 15.87
N THR A 8 14.69 -40.78 15.79
CA THR A 8 15.72 -41.68 15.30
C THR A 8 16.36 -42.41 16.47
N GLU A 9 16.49 -43.73 16.39
CA GLU A 9 17.24 -44.50 17.39
C GLU A 9 18.74 -44.32 17.15
N LYS A 10 19.48 -43.89 18.19
CA LYS A 10 20.95 -43.71 18.18
C LYS A 10 21.45 -42.87 16.99
N PRO A 11 20.97 -41.62 16.84
CA PRO A 11 21.43 -40.77 15.76
C PRO A 11 22.90 -40.42 15.96
N VAL A 12 23.74 -40.77 14.97
CA VAL A 12 25.15 -40.35 14.94
C VAL A 12 25.26 -38.88 14.52
N ASN A 13 24.33 -38.40 13.68
CA ASN A 13 24.13 -37.01 13.30
C ASN A 13 22.66 -36.77 12.87
N PHE A 14 22.24 -35.50 12.78
CA PHE A 14 20.99 -35.09 12.15
C PHE A 14 21.34 -34.34 10.86
N GLN A 15 21.56 -35.08 9.78
CA GLN A 15 21.71 -34.48 8.46
C GLN A 15 20.33 -34.09 7.93
N MET A 16 20.21 -32.86 7.44
CA MET A 16 19.03 -32.31 6.81
C MET A 16 19.42 -31.89 5.39
N ASP A 17 18.55 -32.17 4.43
CA ASP A 17 18.73 -31.75 3.05
C ASP A 17 18.16 -30.34 2.86
N ASP A 18 18.87 -29.51 2.11
CA ASP A 18 18.32 -28.24 1.65
C ASP A 18 17.21 -28.52 0.64
N CYS A 19 16.01 -27.98 0.92
CA CYS A 19 14.83 -28.23 0.12
C CYS A 19 14.21 -26.92 -0.35
N GLN A 20 13.78 -26.88 -1.61
CA GLN A 20 13.04 -25.77 -2.20
C GLN A 20 11.68 -26.27 -2.68
N ILE A 21 10.60 -25.56 -2.33
CA ILE A 21 9.25 -25.92 -2.77
C ILE A 21 9.01 -25.27 -4.12
N GLU A 22 8.87 -26.08 -5.18
CA GLU A 22 8.53 -25.58 -6.51
C GLU A 22 7.03 -25.52 -6.76
N LYS A 23 6.27 -26.35 -6.04
CA LYS A 23 4.82 -26.45 -6.20
C LYS A 23 4.15 -26.96 -4.94
N VAL A 24 2.96 -26.45 -4.67
CA VAL A 24 2.05 -26.85 -3.61
C VAL A 24 0.80 -27.46 -4.22
N VAL A 25 0.38 -28.62 -3.71
CA VAL A 25 -0.88 -29.28 -4.08
C VAL A 25 -1.69 -29.52 -2.82
N GLU A 26 -2.94 -29.08 -2.87
CA GLU A 26 -3.92 -29.27 -1.81
C GLU A 26 -4.65 -30.62 -2.03
N LEU A 27 -4.41 -31.58 -1.16
CA LEU A 27 -4.99 -32.93 -1.21
C LEU A 27 -6.23 -33.03 -0.33
N SER A 28 -7.20 -33.84 -0.77
CA SER A 28 -8.33 -34.24 0.07
C SER A 28 -7.85 -34.94 1.34
N HIS A 29 -8.68 -34.97 2.39
CA HIS A 29 -8.34 -35.67 3.62
C HIS A 29 -7.97 -37.15 3.38
N GLU A 30 -8.71 -37.83 2.49
CA GLU A 30 -8.46 -39.23 2.15
C GLU A 30 -7.14 -39.41 1.41
N ASP A 31 -6.87 -38.59 0.39
CA ASP A 31 -5.63 -38.68 -0.39
C ASP A 31 -4.40 -38.36 0.46
N PHE A 32 -4.50 -37.35 1.34
CA PHE A 32 -3.43 -37.02 2.27
C PHE A 32 -3.19 -38.14 3.29
N CYS A 33 -4.25 -38.79 3.79
CA CYS A 33 -4.12 -39.97 4.63
C CYS A 33 -3.47 -41.15 3.89
N ARG A 34 -3.87 -41.40 2.63
CA ARG A 34 -3.25 -42.43 1.79
C ARG A 34 -1.77 -42.17 1.55
N LEU A 35 -1.38 -40.92 1.28
CA LEU A 35 0.03 -40.54 1.13
C LEU A 35 0.86 -40.90 2.37
N LYS A 36 0.33 -40.64 3.57
CA LYS A 36 1.03 -40.95 4.83
C LYS A 36 1.14 -42.44 5.12
N ILE A 37 0.09 -43.21 4.81
CA ILE A 37 0.01 -44.64 5.18
C ILE A 37 0.73 -45.51 4.14
N THR A 38 0.61 -45.16 2.86
CA THR A 38 1.15 -45.94 1.74
C THR A 38 1.93 -45.04 0.75
N PRO A 39 3.05 -44.43 1.16
CA PRO A 39 3.81 -43.49 0.31
C PRO A 39 4.43 -44.13 -0.94
N LEU A 40 4.66 -45.45 -0.92
CA LEU A 40 5.22 -46.23 -2.04
C LEU A 40 4.17 -46.67 -3.08
N VAL A 41 2.89 -46.39 -2.85
CA VAL A 41 1.84 -46.64 -3.84
C VAL A 41 1.81 -45.48 -4.83
N GLU A 42 1.58 -45.77 -6.11
CA GLU A 42 1.46 -44.75 -7.15
C GLU A 42 0.30 -43.79 -6.84
N GLN A 43 0.56 -42.50 -7.01
CA GLN A 43 -0.37 -41.43 -6.67
C GLN A 43 -0.55 -40.51 -7.90
N PRO A 44 -1.79 -40.28 -8.37
CA PRO A 44 -2.05 -39.45 -9.56
C PRO A 44 -1.44 -38.04 -9.47
N PHE A 45 -1.55 -37.39 -8.31
CA PHE A 45 -1.02 -36.03 -8.12
C PHE A 45 0.51 -35.96 -8.25
N ILE A 46 1.24 -37.03 -7.93
CA ILE A 46 2.71 -37.09 -8.12
C ILE A 46 3.02 -37.19 -9.61
N ARG A 47 2.34 -38.10 -10.32
CA ARG A 47 2.50 -38.29 -11.77
C ARG A 47 2.29 -37.00 -12.55
N GLU A 48 1.24 -36.25 -12.20
CA GLU A 48 0.86 -35.00 -12.86
C GLU A 48 1.85 -33.86 -12.62
N ASN A 49 2.65 -33.93 -11.54
CA ASN A 49 3.55 -32.86 -11.12
C ASN A 49 5.04 -33.27 -11.15
N LYS A 50 5.40 -34.37 -11.82
CA LYS A 50 6.80 -34.83 -11.97
C LYS A 50 7.78 -33.74 -12.44
N GLY A 51 7.32 -32.86 -13.32
CA GLY A 51 8.16 -31.83 -13.93
C GLY A 51 8.72 -30.78 -12.96
N CYS A 52 8.13 -30.62 -11.77
CA CYS A 52 8.60 -29.66 -10.77
C CYS A 52 9.55 -30.28 -9.72
N MET A 53 9.82 -31.58 -9.79
CA MET A 53 10.71 -32.28 -8.85
C MET A 53 12.04 -32.60 -9.51
N PHE A 54 13.14 -32.07 -8.99
CA PHE A 54 14.49 -32.27 -9.51
C PHE A 54 15.57 -31.90 -8.48
N HIS A 55 16.82 -32.29 -8.75
CA HIS A 55 17.95 -31.95 -7.89
C HIS A 55 18.87 -30.98 -8.62
N ARG A 56 19.28 -29.91 -7.94
CA ARG A 56 20.21 -28.93 -8.50
C ARG A 56 21.08 -28.35 -7.41
N ASN A 57 22.39 -28.31 -7.63
CA ASN A 57 23.35 -27.68 -6.72
C ASN A 57 23.27 -28.15 -5.26
N GLY A 58 22.87 -29.40 -5.01
CA GLY A 58 22.69 -29.95 -3.65
C GLY A 58 21.34 -29.63 -3.00
N ILE A 59 20.45 -28.92 -3.71
CA ILE A 59 19.08 -28.60 -3.26
C ILE A 59 18.09 -29.58 -3.90
N ILE A 60 17.20 -30.11 -3.07
CA ILE A 60 16.06 -30.92 -3.50
C ILE A 60 14.90 -29.98 -3.83
N HIS A 61 14.62 -29.78 -5.12
CA HIS A 61 13.43 -29.09 -5.58
C HIS A 61 12.26 -30.05 -5.52
N CYS A 62 11.29 -29.77 -4.67
CA CYS A 62 10.27 -30.71 -4.24
C CYS A 62 8.84 -30.20 -4.43
N LEU A 63 7.92 -31.15 -4.47
CA LEU A 63 6.48 -30.93 -4.43
C LEU A 63 6.02 -30.95 -2.97
N LEU A 64 5.31 -29.93 -2.52
CA LEU A 64 4.64 -29.91 -1.22
C LEU A 64 3.19 -30.37 -1.37
N ALA A 65 2.83 -31.47 -0.71
CA ALA A 65 1.44 -31.88 -0.54
C ALA A 65 0.91 -31.39 0.82
N LEU A 66 -0.14 -30.58 0.79
CA LEU A 66 -0.87 -30.14 1.98
C LEU A 66 -2.20 -30.88 2.08
N GLY A 67 -2.67 -31.16 3.31
CA GLY A 67 -3.96 -31.78 3.54
C GLY A 67 -5.06 -30.76 3.83
N GLN A 68 -6.21 -30.89 3.17
CA GLN A 68 -7.40 -30.09 3.48
C GLN A 68 -7.79 -30.23 4.96
N GLY A 69 -7.92 -29.10 5.64
CA GLY A 69 -8.22 -29.05 7.08
C GLY A 69 -7.10 -29.54 8.01
N SER A 70 -5.90 -29.81 7.48
CA SER A 70 -4.71 -30.25 8.24
C SER A 70 -3.57 -29.24 8.13
N ASN A 71 -2.94 -28.86 9.24
CA ASN A 71 -1.78 -27.97 9.19
C ASN A 71 -0.48 -28.70 8.78
N ASP A 72 -0.49 -30.02 8.75
CA ASP A 72 0.67 -30.83 8.39
C ASP A 72 0.85 -30.93 6.86
N GLY A 73 2.09 -31.11 6.41
CA GLY A 73 2.43 -31.27 4.99
C GLY A 73 3.47 -32.36 4.75
N VAL A 74 3.59 -32.79 3.50
CA VAL A 74 4.60 -33.76 3.05
C VAL A 74 5.36 -33.18 1.86
N LEU A 75 6.67 -33.00 2.02
CA LEU A 75 7.56 -32.74 0.88
C LEU A 75 7.80 -34.06 0.14
N VAL A 76 7.77 -34.00 -1.19
CA VAL A 76 7.92 -35.17 -2.06
C VAL A 76 8.93 -34.85 -3.16
N ASP A 77 9.88 -35.75 -3.34
CA ASP A 77 10.61 -35.92 -4.59
C ASP A 77 10.44 -37.36 -5.08
N ALA A 78 9.94 -37.49 -6.29
CA ALA A 78 9.61 -38.78 -6.88
C ALA A 78 10.78 -39.41 -7.65
N GLU A 79 11.89 -38.71 -7.93
CA GLU A 79 12.97 -39.16 -8.81
C GLU A 79 12.48 -39.86 -10.10
N LYS A 80 11.47 -39.29 -10.76
CA LYS A 80 10.79 -39.80 -11.98
C LYS A 80 9.80 -40.97 -11.78
N TYR A 81 9.59 -41.46 -10.56
CA TYR A 81 8.55 -42.45 -10.24
C TYR A 81 7.18 -41.80 -10.01
N ASP A 82 6.12 -42.61 -9.95
CA ASP A 82 4.75 -42.15 -9.69
C ASP A 82 4.35 -42.20 -8.20
N TYR A 83 5.31 -42.44 -7.31
CA TYR A 83 5.12 -42.53 -5.85
C TYR A 83 6.13 -41.66 -5.11
N ALA A 84 5.92 -41.44 -3.81
CA ALA A 84 6.76 -40.57 -2.99
C ALA A 84 8.06 -41.29 -2.59
N ARG A 85 9.05 -41.26 -3.49
CA ARG A 85 10.31 -41.99 -3.33
C ARG A 85 11.19 -41.41 -2.23
N LEU A 86 11.37 -40.09 -2.25
CA LEU A 86 11.90 -39.30 -1.15
C LEU A 86 10.75 -38.48 -0.58
N ALA A 87 10.57 -38.52 0.74
CA ALA A 87 9.50 -37.77 1.38
C ALA A 87 9.85 -37.34 2.79
N ALA A 88 9.43 -36.14 3.17
CA ALA A 88 9.56 -35.61 4.53
C ALA A 88 8.19 -35.16 5.04
N TYR A 89 7.73 -35.76 6.14
CA TYR A 89 6.53 -35.32 6.85
C TYR A 89 6.88 -34.16 7.79
N ILE A 90 6.25 -33.02 7.58
CA ILE A 90 6.49 -31.80 8.37
C ILE A 90 5.19 -31.41 9.09
N PRO A 91 5.12 -31.62 10.42
CA PRO A 91 4.02 -31.12 11.22
C PRO A 91 3.94 -29.59 11.18
N GLY A 92 2.74 -29.03 11.01
CA GLY A 92 2.55 -27.58 10.94
C GLY A 92 3.11 -26.89 9.69
N MET A 93 3.42 -27.64 8.62
CA MET A 93 3.98 -27.09 7.39
C MET A 93 3.14 -25.94 6.78
N ARG A 94 1.81 -26.02 6.87
CA ARG A 94 0.94 -24.94 6.39
C ARG A 94 1.21 -23.63 7.12
N ASP A 95 1.43 -23.68 8.44
CA ASP A 95 1.71 -22.49 9.24
C ASP A 95 3.06 -21.88 8.85
N ILE A 96 4.05 -22.73 8.54
CA ILE A 96 5.38 -22.30 8.04
C ILE A 96 5.25 -21.58 6.70
N VAL A 97 4.52 -22.18 5.73
CA VAL A 97 4.34 -21.58 4.40
C VAL A 97 3.53 -20.29 4.50
N ASN A 98 2.43 -20.29 5.26
CA ASN A 98 1.62 -19.09 5.47
C ASN A 98 2.43 -17.95 6.08
N ALA A 99 3.30 -18.24 7.06
CA ALA A 99 4.17 -17.23 7.63
C ALA A 99 5.16 -16.64 6.61
N GLN A 100 5.62 -17.43 5.63
CA GLN A 100 6.43 -16.91 4.51
C GLN A 100 5.59 -16.07 3.54
N MET A 101 4.35 -16.49 3.24
CA MET A 101 3.43 -15.68 2.42
C MET A 101 3.11 -14.34 3.09
N ASP A 102 2.95 -14.33 4.41
CA ASP A 102 2.72 -13.12 5.19
C ASP A 102 3.93 -12.19 5.14
N ARG A 103 5.15 -12.71 5.25
CA ARG A 103 6.37 -11.90 5.10
C ARG A 103 6.50 -11.32 3.69
N ALA A 104 6.16 -12.09 2.66
CA ALA A 104 6.16 -11.61 1.29
C ALA A 104 5.09 -10.54 1.07
N ALA A 105 3.89 -10.72 1.62
CA ALA A 105 2.83 -9.71 1.58
C ALA A 105 3.25 -8.41 2.29
N ASP A 106 3.83 -8.51 3.49
CA ASP A 106 4.34 -7.36 4.24
C ASP A 106 5.43 -6.61 3.45
N PHE A 107 6.32 -7.35 2.80
CA PHE A 107 7.35 -6.77 1.93
C PHE A 107 6.75 -6.00 0.76
N ILE A 108 5.83 -6.62 0.01
CA ILE A 108 5.14 -6.01 -1.14
C ILE A 108 4.37 -4.76 -0.72
N ILE A 109 3.63 -4.84 0.39
CA ILE A 109 2.84 -3.71 0.91
C ILE A 109 3.75 -2.57 1.27
N ARG A 110 4.73 -2.80 2.14
CA ARG A 110 5.65 -1.73 2.58
C ARG A 110 6.32 -1.07 1.38
N TRP A 111 6.83 -1.87 0.45
CA TRP A 111 7.54 -1.35 -0.71
C TRP A 111 6.61 -0.50 -1.59
N GLY A 112 5.40 -1.00 -1.88
CA GLY A 112 4.42 -0.28 -2.68
C GLY A 112 3.89 0.98 -2.00
N THR A 113 3.44 0.91 -0.74
CA THR A 113 2.82 2.05 -0.05
C THR A 113 3.78 3.22 0.21
N GLU A 114 5.07 2.93 0.38
CA GLU A 114 6.11 3.95 0.59
C GLU A 114 6.57 4.61 -0.73
N ASN A 115 6.38 3.94 -1.88
CA ASN A 115 6.98 4.37 -3.14
C ASN A 115 5.99 4.73 -4.25
N THR A 116 4.76 4.20 -4.22
CA THR A 116 3.77 4.43 -5.26
C THR A 116 3.33 5.89 -5.30
N THR A 117 3.23 6.44 -6.50
CA THR A 117 2.72 7.80 -6.76
C THR A 117 1.37 7.79 -7.48
N SER A 118 0.86 6.59 -7.81
CA SER A 118 -0.41 6.36 -8.52
C SER A 118 -1.40 5.52 -7.72
N GLY A 119 -0.97 4.90 -6.61
CA GLY A 119 -1.78 3.95 -5.84
C GLY A 119 -1.67 2.50 -6.35
N SER A 120 -0.88 2.24 -7.39
CA SER A 120 -0.56 0.90 -7.87
C SER A 120 0.95 0.66 -7.85
N TRP A 121 1.35 -0.58 -7.62
CA TRP A 121 2.75 -1.02 -7.65
C TRP A 121 2.88 -2.41 -8.26
N CYS A 122 3.98 -2.63 -8.97
CA CYS A 122 4.29 -3.89 -9.64
C CYS A 122 5.58 -4.45 -9.05
N VAL A 123 5.54 -5.70 -8.59
CA VAL A 123 6.69 -6.45 -8.06
C VAL A 123 6.91 -7.69 -8.92
N TYR A 124 8.13 -7.93 -9.36
CA TYR A 124 8.45 -9.13 -10.15
C TYR A 124 8.70 -10.34 -9.23
N PHE A 125 8.43 -11.55 -9.71
CA PHE A 125 8.74 -12.76 -8.93
C PHE A 125 10.23 -12.89 -8.64
N GLU A 126 11.09 -12.40 -9.54
CA GLU A 126 12.53 -12.34 -9.33
C GLU A 126 12.91 -11.49 -8.10
N ASP A 127 12.19 -10.39 -7.84
CA ASP A 127 12.44 -9.55 -6.66
C ASP A 127 12.13 -10.30 -5.36
N LEU A 128 11.12 -11.19 -5.38
CA LEU A 128 10.79 -12.05 -4.23
C LEU A 128 11.85 -13.13 -4.01
N GLU A 129 12.41 -13.68 -5.09
CA GLU A 129 13.51 -14.64 -5.01
C GLU A 129 14.77 -13.96 -4.43
N GLU A 130 15.12 -12.76 -4.92
CA GLU A 130 16.31 -12.03 -4.45
C GLU A 130 16.20 -11.56 -2.99
N HIS A 131 15.03 -11.09 -2.57
CA HIS A 131 14.87 -10.50 -1.24
C HIS A 131 14.41 -11.47 -0.16
N LEU A 132 13.72 -12.55 -0.52
CA LEU A 132 13.06 -13.45 0.43
C LEU A 132 13.39 -14.94 0.21
N ASP A 133 14.26 -15.28 -0.75
CA ASP A 133 14.52 -16.66 -1.18
C ASP A 133 13.21 -17.41 -1.50
N LEU A 134 12.21 -16.70 -2.04
CA LEU A 134 10.88 -17.22 -2.31
C LEU A 134 10.61 -17.33 -3.81
N THR A 135 10.65 -18.55 -4.34
CA THR A 135 10.30 -18.83 -5.74
C THR A 135 8.79 -18.98 -5.91
N VAL A 136 8.14 -17.93 -6.39
CA VAL A 136 6.71 -17.96 -6.79
C VAL A 136 6.60 -18.13 -8.30
N ARG A 137 5.71 -19.01 -8.75
CA ARG A 137 5.37 -19.19 -10.17
C ARG A 137 3.86 -19.30 -10.33
N GLU A 138 3.32 -18.86 -11.45
CA GLU A 138 1.91 -19.06 -11.78
C GLU A 138 1.53 -20.55 -11.79
N GLY A 139 0.44 -20.89 -11.10
CA GLY A 139 -0.03 -22.27 -10.97
C GLY A 139 0.85 -23.16 -10.10
N SER A 140 1.82 -22.60 -9.37
CA SER A 140 2.59 -23.32 -8.34
C SER A 140 1.78 -23.56 -7.07
N GLY A 141 0.66 -22.86 -6.86
CA GLY A 141 -0.07 -22.87 -5.60
C GLY A 141 0.47 -21.85 -4.60
N LEU A 142 1.78 -21.54 -4.62
CA LEU A 142 2.36 -20.45 -3.81
C LEU A 142 1.83 -19.08 -4.27
N ASP A 143 1.62 -18.91 -5.58
CA ASP A 143 0.98 -17.73 -6.18
C ASP A 143 -0.43 -17.51 -5.61
N SER A 144 -1.21 -18.58 -5.52
CA SER A 144 -2.57 -18.54 -4.96
C SER A 144 -2.55 -18.24 -3.46
N MET A 145 -1.61 -18.81 -2.72
CA MET A 145 -1.44 -18.55 -1.29
C MET A 145 -0.99 -17.12 -1.01
N LEU A 146 -0.01 -16.60 -1.77
CA LEU A 146 0.45 -15.22 -1.67
C LEU A 146 -0.66 -14.23 -2.03
N ARG A 147 -1.41 -14.49 -3.11
CA ARG A 147 -2.57 -13.67 -3.49
C ARG A 147 -3.62 -13.65 -2.37
N ALA A 148 -3.90 -14.79 -1.76
CA ALA A 148 -4.81 -14.86 -0.63
C ALA A 148 -4.30 -14.06 0.58
N ALA A 149 -2.99 -14.14 0.87
CA ALA A 149 -2.36 -13.37 1.94
C ALA A 149 -2.47 -11.86 1.69
N LEU A 150 -2.18 -11.39 0.46
CA LEU A 150 -2.31 -9.98 0.09
C LEU A 150 -3.76 -9.48 0.17
N LYS A 151 -4.74 -10.26 -0.31
CA LYS A 151 -6.17 -9.88 -0.27
C LYS A 151 -6.75 -9.75 1.15
N GLN A 152 -6.09 -10.30 2.16
CA GLN A 152 -6.51 -10.17 3.56
C GLN A 152 -6.02 -8.86 4.20
N ARG A 153 -5.19 -8.09 3.49
CA ARG A 153 -4.51 -6.91 4.05
C ARG A 153 -5.37 -5.67 3.84
N PRO A 154 -5.59 -4.85 4.88
CA PRO A 154 -6.44 -3.67 4.79
C PRO A 154 -5.90 -2.60 3.84
N GLU A 155 -4.60 -2.59 3.57
CA GLU A 155 -3.95 -1.66 2.65
C GLU A 155 -4.27 -1.96 1.17
N VAL A 156 -4.67 -3.18 0.86
CA VAL A 156 -4.76 -3.72 -0.50
C VAL A 156 -6.19 -3.65 -1.01
N SER A 157 -6.42 -2.95 -2.13
CA SER A 157 -7.73 -2.87 -2.78
C SER A 157 -7.93 -3.97 -3.82
N ALA A 158 -6.90 -4.27 -4.61
CA ALA A 158 -6.92 -5.31 -5.63
C ALA A 158 -5.51 -5.90 -5.83
N VAL A 159 -5.47 -7.16 -6.28
CA VAL A 159 -4.22 -7.87 -6.59
C VAL A 159 -4.44 -8.72 -7.81
N ASP A 160 -3.59 -8.50 -8.80
CA ASP A 160 -3.44 -9.31 -9.99
C ASP A 160 -2.02 -9.84 -10.15
N MET A 161 -1.91 -11.00 -10.78
CA MET A 161 -0.65 -11.66 -11.03
C MET A 161 -0.71 -12.23 -12.43
N HIS A 162 0.19 -11.79 -13.28
CA HIS A 162 0.33 -12.22 -14.67
C HIS A 162 1.76 -11.94 -15.13
N ASP A 163 2.21 -12.62 -16.18
CA ASP A 163 3.47 -12.34 -16.88
C ASP A 163 4.71 -12.29 -15.95
N GLY A 164 4.68 -13.04 -14.85
CA GLY A 164 5.77 -13.08 -13.88
C GLY A 164 5.83 -11.90 -12.89
N CYS A 165 4.78 -11.07 -12.84
CA CYS A 165 4.68 -9.96 -11.89
C CYS A 165 3.41 -10.04 -11.03
N ILE A 166 3.44 -9.28 -9.93
CA ILE A 166 2.36 -9.07 -8.99
C ILE A 166 2.00 -7.58 -9.05
N GLU A 167 0.86 -7.28 -9.64
CA GLU A 167 0.27 -5.96 -9.66
C GLU A 167 -0.63 -5.80 -8.45
N THR A 168 -0.29 -4.85 -7.57
CA THR A 168 -1.05 -4.56 -6.36
C THR A 168 -1.57 -3.13 -6.42
N GLU A 169 -2.88 -2.98 -6.24
CA GLU A 169 -3.52 -1.70 -6.01
C GLU A 169 -3.72 -1.50 -4.51
N TYR A 170 -3.45 -0.28 -4.04
CA TYR A 170 -3.55 0.09 -2.64
C TYR A 170 -4.65 1.13 -2.43
N HIS A 171 -5.24 1.07 -1.25
CA HIS A 171 -6.12 2.11 -0.74
C HIS A 171 -5.32 3.43 -0.57
N PRO A 172 -5.75 4.57 -1.17
CA PRO A 172 -4.98 5.82 -1.18
C PRO A 172 -4.57 6.34 0.20
N GLU A 173 -5.39 6.07 1.22
CA GLU A 173 -5.14 6.42 2.62
C GLU A 173 -3.94 5.70 3.24
N TYR A 174 -3.37 4.67 2.60
CA TYR A 174 -2.15 4.00 3.04
C TYR A 174 -0.91 4.39 2.24
N CYS A 175 -1.05 5.13 1.13
CA CYS A 175 0.06 5.52 0.27
C CYS A 175 0.73 6.82 0.73
N GLN A 176 1.94 6.73 1.28
CA GLN A 176 2.65 7.87 1.88
C GLN A 176 2.89 9.01 0.88
N ARG A 177 3.34 8.70 -0.34
CA ARG A 177 3.60 9.75 -1.36
C ARG A 177 2.34 10.40 -1.92
N LEU A 178 1.19 9.72 -1.84
CA LEU A 178 -0.10 10.34 -2.18
C LEU A 178 -0.55 11.29 -1.07
N GLN A 179 -0.23 10.97 0.19
CA GLN A 179 -0.46 11.87 1.32
C GLN A 179 0.49 13.07 1.32
N GLU A 180 1.77 12.89 0.95
CA GLU A 180 2.74 14.00 0.86
C GLU A 180 2.42 15.00 -0.26
N LYS A 181 1.68 14.58 -1.29
CA LYS A 181 1.13 15.48 -2.32
C LYS A 181 -0.09 16.29 -1.85
N LYS A 182 -0.71 15.97 -0.70
CA LYS A 182 -1.56 16.96 -0.03
C LYS A 182 -0.61 18.01 0.52
N ALA A 183 -0.52 19.14 -0.18
CA ALA A 183 0.27 20.29 0.24
C ALA A 183 0.03 20.58 1.73
N PRO A 184 1.06 21.02 2.49
CA PRO A 184 0.86 21.49 3.85
C PRO A 184 -0.29 22.50 3.86
N GLU A 185 -1.16 22.44 4.86
CA GLU A 185 -2.28 23.38 5.03
C GLU A 185 -1.74 24.81 5.16
N LEU A 186 -1.52 25.47 4.03
CA LEU A 186 -1.10 26.86 3.95
C LEU A 186 -2.32 27.72 4.25
N LEU A 187 -2.31 28.35 5.43
CA LEU A 187 -3.35 29.29 5.81
C LEU A 187 -3.02 30.66 5.22
N LEU A 188 -4.06 31.41 4.84
CA LEU A 188 -3.91 32.74 4.25
C LEU A 188 -3.06 33.68 5.12
N LYS A 189 -3.27 33.67 6.45
CA LYS A 189 -2.49 34.48 7.41
C LYS A 189 -0.98 34.22 7.38
N ASP A 190 -0.57 33.00 7.04
CA ASP A 190 0.85 32.63 7.01
C ASP A 190 1.52 33.14 5.72
N LEU A 191 0.74 33.32 4.65
CA LEU A 191 1.18 33.90 3.38
C LEU A 191 1.11 35.42 3.37
N LEU A 192 0.14 36.04 4.04
CA LEU A 192 -0.07 37.50 4.03
C LEU A 192 1.20 38.35 4.19
N PRO A 193 2.12 38.05 5.13
CA PRO A 193 3.37 38.82 5.26
C PRO A 193 4.28 38.76 4.01
N MET A 194 4.20 37.68 3.25
CA MET A 194 4.98 37.46 2.02
C MET A 194 4.32 38.08 0.79
N LEU A 195 3.00 38.27 0.82
CA LEU A 195 2.23 38.86 -0.27
C LEU A 195 2.27 40.40 -0.25
N LYS A 196 2.66 41.01 0.88
CA LYS A 196 2.83 42.47 1.02
C LYS A 196 3.82 43.03 -0.01
N GLY A 197 3.32 43.87 -0.91
CA GLY A 197 4.11 44.52 -1.97
C GLY A 197 4.35 43.66 -3.22
N GLY A 198 3.72 42.49 -3.32
CA GLY A 198 3.83 41.60 -4.47
C GLY A 198 2.77 41.86 -5.55
N GLY A 199 2.72 43.05 -6.16
CA GLY A 199 1.83 43.31 -7.30
C GLY A 199 0.33 43.10 -7.02
N LEU A 200 -0.48 43.05 -8.09
CA LEU A 200 -1.93 42.87 -8.00
C LEU A 200 -2.26 41.40 -7.70
N MET A 201 -2.82 41.15 -6.51
CA MET A 201 -3.23 39.81 -6.09
C MET A 201 -4.69 39.80 -5.62
N PHE A 202 -5.40 38.74 -5.97
CA PHE A 202 -6.82 38.55 -5.70
C PHE A 202 -7.07 37.25 -4.94
N LEU A 203 -7.90 37.32 -3.90
CA LEU A 203 -8.44 36.14 -3.22
C LEU A 203 -9.74 35.74 -3.88
N CYS A 204 -9.85 34.48 -4.28
CA CYS A 204 -11.00 33.92 -4.98
C CYS A 204 -11.55 32.72 -4.21
N HIS A 205 -12.86 32.48 -4.33
CA HIS A 205 -13.50 31.26 -3.83
C HIS A 205 -14.35 30.67 -4.97
N GLU A 206 -14.34 29.35 -5.15
CA GLU A 206 -15.01 28.69 -6.29
C GLU A 206 -16.51 28.99 -6.38
N GLU A 207 -17.15 29.25 -5.23
CA GLU A 207 -18.57 29.56 -5.11
C GLU A 207 -18.88 31.06 -4.95
N ALA A 208 -17.88 31.94 -4.98
CA ALA A 208 -18.06 33.39 -4.87
C ALA A 208 -17.83 34.08 -6.21
N GLU A 209 -18.75 34.95 -6.63
CA GLU A 209 -18.58 35.78 -7.84
C GLU A 209 -17.63 36.97 -7.62
N GLN A 210 -17.37 37.32 -6.36
CA GLN A 210 -16.53 38.45 -5.98
C GLN A 210 -15.14 37.98 -5.53
N SER A 211 -14.12 38.73 -5.92
CA SER A 211 -12.75 38.57 -5.41
C SER A 211 -12.40 39.68 -4.43
N VAL A 212 -11.42 39.42 -3.57
CA VAL A 212 -10.91 40.38 -2.58
C VAL A 212 -9.47 40.74 -2.90
N LEU A 213 -9.12 42.02 -2.92
CA LEU A 213 -7.73 42.46 -3.09
C LEU A 213 -6.90 42.15 -1.84
N VAL A 214 -5.76 41.50 -2.01
CA VAL A 214 -4.85 41.15 -0.90
C VAL A 214 -4.29 42.39 -0.20
N GLU A 215 -4.12 43.50 -0.93
CA GLU A 215 -3.67 44.78 -0.35
C GLU A 215 -4.64 45.29 0.72
N ASN A 216 -5.96 45.14 0.51
CA ASN A 216 -6.97 45.57 1.46
C ASN A 216 -6.90 44.76 2.77
N LEU A 217 -6.59 43.46 2.69
CA LEU A 217 -6.36 42.66 3.90
C LEU A 217 -5.11 43.10 4.67
N CYS A 218 -4.11 43.64 3.97
CA CYS A 218 -2.87 44.09 4.59
C CYS A 218 -3.02 45.37 5.42
N GLU A 219 -4.12 46.11 5.21
CA GLU A 219 -4.48 47.35 5.91
C GLU A 219 -5.31 47.10 7.19
N LEU A 220 -5.72 45.85 7.45
CA LEU A 220 -6.49 45.51 8.64
C LEU A 220 -5.74 45.84 9.95
N THR A 221 -6.44 46.56 10.82
CA THR A 221 -6.05 46.73 12.23
C THR A 221 -6.20 45.44 13.02
N ASP A 222 -5.64 45.37 14.22
CA ASP A 222 -5.77 44.20 15.10
C ASP A 222 -7.24 43.79 15.32
N ALA A 223 -8.14 44.76 15.50
CA ALA A 223 -9.58 44.50 15.63
C ALA A 223 -10.20 43.95 14.33
N GLY A 224 -9.80 44.49 13.17
CA GLY A 224 -10.27 44.00 11.88
C GLY A 224 -9.78 42.58 11.56
N GLN A 225 -8.58 42.21 12.05
CA GLN A 225 -8.09 40.83 11.93
C GLN A 225 -8.91 39.85 12.77
N GLU A 226 -9.40 40.26 13.94
CA GLU A 226 -10.31 39.44 14.75
C GLU A 226 -11.68 39.27 14.06
N ASP A 227 -12.24 40.37 13.53
CA ASP A 227 -13.55 40.36 12.86
C ASP A 227 -13.57 39.52 11.57
N HIS A 228 -12.42 39.45 10.87
CA HIS A 228 -12.24 38.67 9.64
C HIS A 228 -11.35 37.43 9.83
N ALA A 229 -11.30 36.90 11.05
CA ALA A 229 -10.49 35.73 11.37
C ALA A 229 -10.86 34.49 10.53
N ALA A 230 -12.13 34.36 10.12
CA ALA A 230 -12.57 33.25 9.25
C ALA A 230 -11.85 33.28 7.89
N LEU A 231 -11.74 34.46 7.27
CA LEU A 231 -11.04 34.66 6.01
C LEU A 231 -9.52 34.49 6.17
N LEU A 232 -8.93 35.04 7.24
CA LEU A 232 -7.49 34.91 7.52
C LEU A 232 -7.04 33.48 7.82
N ASN A 233 -7.92 32.66 8.40
CA ASN A 233 -7.67 31.24 8.65
C ASN A 233 -8.18 30.34 7.51
N ALA A 234 -8.57 30.91 6.36
CA ALA A 234 -8.92 30.15 5.18
C ALA A 234 -7.69 29.39 4.65
N ARG A 235 -7.93 28.22 4.05
CA ARG A 235 -6.88 27.40 3.44
C ARG A 235 -6.66 27.84 2.01
N VAL A 236 -5.42 27.94 1.58
CA VAL A 236 -5.08 28.16 0.18
C VAL A 236 -5.07 26.83 -0.55
N SER A 237 -5.96 26.66 -1.53
CA SER A 237 -6.00 25.47 -2.38
C SER A 237 -5.07 25.60 -3.59
N GLU A 238 -5.03 26.78 -4.21
CA GLU A 238 -4.29 27.01 -5.45
C GLU A 238 -3.80 28.46 -5.56
N ILE A 239 -2.68 28.68 -6.26
CA ILE A 239 -2.16 30.00 -6.62
C ILE A 239 -1.88 30.01 -8.12
N CYS A 240 -2.53 30.91 -8.85
CA CYS A 240 -2.48 31.00 -10.31
C CYS A 240 -2.02 32.39 -10.74
N ASP A 241 -0.96 32.49 -11.54
CA ASP A 241 -0.58 33.75 -12.16
C ASP A 241 -1.40 33.99 -13.44
N THR A 242 -2.20 35.06 -13.44
CA THR A 242 -3.01 35.49 -14.60
C THR A 242 -2.45 36.79 -15.19
N PRO A 243 -2.80 37.14 -16.44
CA PRO A 243 -2.44 38.44 -17.03
C PRO A 243 -2.94 39.66 -16.21
N GLU A 244 -4.01 39.49 -15.44
CA GLU A 244 -4.65 40.50 -14.60
C GLU A 244 -4.02 40.62 -13.20
N GLY A 245 -3.32 39.57 -12.74
CA GLY A 245 -2.70 39.49 -11.41
C GLY A 245 -2.55 38.05 -10.91
N THR A 246 -2.04 37.86 -9.69
CA THR A 246 -1.98 36.52 -9.08
C THR A 246 -3.28 36.22 -8.34
N GLU A 247 -3.98 35.16 -8.73
CA GLU A 247 -5.18 34.67 -8.07
C GLU A 247 -4.83 33.61 -7.03
N ILE A 248 -5.38 33.74 -5.83
CA ILE A 248 -5.19 32.80 -4.71
C ILE A 248 -6.57 32.22 -4.38
N VAL A 249 -6.75 30.93 -4.67
CA VAL A 249 -8.01 30.23 -4.44
C VAL A 249 -8.07 29.74 -3.00
N LEU A 250 -9.15 30.09 -2.31
CA LEU A 250 -9.40 29.77 -0.92
C LEU A 250 -10.40 28.62 -0.79
N THR A 251 -10.20 27.79 0.24
CA THR A 251 -11.11 26.71 0.64
C THR A 251 -11.26 26.68 2.16
N GLY A 252 -12.36 26.09 2.65
CA GLY A 252 -12.63 26.00 4.09
C GLY A 252 -13.07 27.33 4.73
N VAL A 253 -13.53 28.28 3.92
CA VAL A 253 -14.16 29.53 4.32
C VAL A 253 -15.51 29.64 3.61
N ASP A 254 -16.50 30.27 4.25
CA ASP A 254 -17.79 30.53 3.61
C ASP A 254 -17.61 31.57 2.49
N PRO A 255 -18.14 31.35 1.26
CA PRO A 255 -18.05 32.34 0.17
C PRO A 255 -18.62 33.72 0.56
N GLU A 256 -19.60 33.78 1.47
CA GLU A 256 -20.16 35.04 1.95
C GLU A 256 -19.15 35.89 2.72
N GLU A 257 -18.07 35.31 3.27
CA GLU A 257 -17.05 36.07 4.00
C GLU A 257 -16.20 36.95 3.07
N LEU A 258 -16.04 36.59 1.79
CA LEU A 258 -15.39 37.47 0.80
C LEU A 258 -16.26 38.69 0.51
N VAL A 259 -17.56 38.47 0.33
CA VAL A 259 -18.56 39.54 0.09
C VAL A 259 -18.62 40.47 1.29
N ARG A 260 -18.75 39.89 2.49
CA ARG A 260 -18.80 40.62 3.76
C ARG A 260 -17.55 41.48 3.98
N PHE A 261 -16.38 40.98 3.60
CA PHE A 261 -15.15 41.76 3.66
C PHE A 261 -15.19 42.96 2.71
N ASN A 262 -15.54 42.74 1.44
CA ASN A 262 -15.62 43.82 0.46
C ASN A 262 -16.64 44.90 0.87
N GLU A 263 -17.83 44.50 1.33
CA GLU A 263 -18.85 45.43 1.82
C GLU A 263 -18.37 46.25 3.02
N ALA A 264 -17.67 45.61 3.97
CA ALA A 264 -17.12 46.29 5.14
C ALA A 264 -16.01 47.28 4.75
N HIS A 265 -15.14 46.89 3.82
CA HIS A 265 -14.08 47.73 3.28
C HIS A 265 -14.65 48.93 2.51
N ASP A 266 -15.64 48.72 1.63
CA ASP A 266 -16.28 49.79 0.88
C ASP A 266 -17.00 50.79 1.82
N ALA A 267 -17.71 50.28 2.84
CA ALA A 267 -18.33 51.14 3.86
C ALA A 267 -17.29 51.96 4.64
N PHE A 268 -16.12 51.39 4.92
CA PHE A 268 -15.00 52.11 5.54
C PHE A 268 -14.46 53.21 4.63
N MET A 269 -14.24 52.92 3.34
CA MET A 269 -13.76 53.89 2.36
C MET A 269 -14.76 55.03 2.11
N GLU A 270 -16.06 54.72 2.07
CA GLU A 270 -17.12 55.74 1.99
C GLU A 270 -17.17 56.64 3.23
N ALA A 271 -17.01 56.06 4.42
CA ALA A 271 -16.95 56.80 5.67
C ALA A 271 -15.74 57.75 5.69
N GLU A 272 -14.55 57.28 5.30
CA GLU A 272 -13.34 58.12 5.17
C GLU A 272 -13.54 59.27 4.18
N GLN A 273 -14.11 59.01 3.00
CA GLN A 273 -14.39 60.05 2.00
C GLN A 273 -15.41 61.09 2.50
N SER A 274 -16.41 60.65 3.26
CA SER A 274 -17.44 61.54 3.83
C SER A 274 -16.91 62.45 4.95
N MET A 275 -15.84 62.04 5.64
CA MET A 275 -15.22 62.78 6.74
C MET A 275 -14.30 63.92 6.24
N GLY A 276 -13.96 63.97 4.95
CA GLY A 276 -13.14 65.00 4.33
C GLY A 276 -11.70 65.06 4.89
N PRO A 277 -10.79 65.87 4.30
CA PRO A 277 -9.41 65.92 4.75
C PRO A 277 -9.37 66.46 6.19
N VAL A 278 -8.88 65.65 7.12
CA VAL A 278 -8.46 66.16 8.43
C VAL A 278 -7.23 67.04 8.18
N MET A 279 -7.44 68.35 8.10
CA MET A 279 -6.35 69.32 8.20
C MET A 279 -5.83 69.27 9.65
N GLY A 280 -4.65 68.68 9.83
CA GLY A 280 -3.92 68.67 11.11
C GLY A 280 -2.69 67.79 11.06
#